data_AF-A0A7X4EX04-F1
#
_entry.id   AF-A0A7X4EX04-F1
#
_cell.length_a   1.000
_cell.length_b   1.000
_cell.length_c   1.000
_cell.angle_alpha   90.00
_cell.angle_beta   90.00
_cell.angle_gamma   90.00
#
_symmetry.space_group_name_H-M   'P 1'
#
loop_
_entity.id
_entity.type
_entity.pdbx_description
1 polymer ?
#
loop_
_entity_poly.entity_id
_entity_poly.type
_entity_poly.pdbx_seq_one_letter_code
_entity_poly.pdbx_strand_id
1 'polypeptide(L)'
;MPRAVRGPVDPEHRIDAWLRHLETERQLSPHTLSAYRRDLRSLADYAGRHSIPIEEMDSHAVRRFAAESHRRGSSRRRGLS
;
A
#
# COMPACT_ATOMS: atom_id res chain seq x y z
N MET A 1 -25.92 9.47 -14.57
CA MET A 1 -25.44 8.97 -13.26
C MET A 1 -24.31 9.88 -12.79
N PRO A 2 -24.48 10.73 -11.76
CA PRO A 2 -23.37 11.53 -11.27
C PRO A 2 -22.43 10.61 -10.49
N ARG A 3 -21.28 10.23 -11.08
CA ARG A 3 -20.23 9.52 -10.34
C ARG A 3 -19.61 10.54 -9.40
N ALA A 4 -19.92 10.39 -8.12
CA ALA A 4 -19.61 11.37 -7.08
C ALA A 4 -18.12 11.74 -7.10
N VAL A 5 -17.89 13.05 -7.04
CA VAL A 5 -16.63 13.72 -6.78
C VAL A 5 -15.94 13.07 -5.59
N ARG A 6 -14.82 12.38 -5.85
CA ARG A 6 -13.66 12.42 -4.95
C ARG A 6 -12.51 12.88 -5.80
N GLY A 7 -12.02 14.09 -5.52
CA GLY A 7 -10.79 14.58 -6.12
C GLY A 7 -9.62 13.63 -5.85
N PRO A 8 -8.43 13.90 -6.40
CA PRO A 8 -7.24 13.11 -6.11
C PRO A 8 -6.93 13.22 -4.62
N VAL A 9 -7.43 12.26 -3.84
CA VAL A 9 -6.98 12.05 -2.47
C VAL A 9 -5.57 11.52 -2.61
N ASP A 10 -4.62 12.36 -2.20
CA ASP A 10 -3.20 12.03 -2.20
C ASP A 10 -3.00 10.63 -1.57
N PRO A 11 -2.30 9.70 -2.25
CA PRO A 11 -2.11 8.36 -1.74
C PRO A 11 -1.50 8.32 -0.34
N GLU A 12 -0.60 9.25 0.01
CA GLU A 12 0.01 9.30 1.35
C GLU A 12 -1.04 9.61 2.41
N HIS A 13 -1.95 10.55 2.15
CA HIS A 13 -3.04 10.88 3.07
C HIS A 13 -3.95 9.67 3.35
N ARG A 14 -4.23 8.83 2.34
CA ARG A 14 -5.03 7.60 2.51
C ARG A 14 -4.28 6.54 3.31
N ILE A 15 -2.98 6.39 3.04
CA ILE A 15 -2.10 5.48 3.78
C ILE A 15 -2.05 5.88 5.25
N ASP A 16 -1.87 7.16 5.54
CA ASP A 16 -1.88 7.70 6.90
C ASP A 16 -3.17 7.41 7.65
N ALA A 17 -4.32 7.70 7.03
CA ALA A 17 -5.62 7.48 7.65
C ALA A 17 -5.84 5.99 8.00
N TRP A 18 -5.46 5.09 7.11
CA TRP A 18 -5.59 3.65 7.34
C TRP A 18 -4.63 3.13 8.41
N LEU A 19 -3.37 3.60 8.42
CA LEU A 19 -2.40 3.21 9.44
C LEU A 19 -2.80 3.69 10.84
N ARG A 20 -3.32 4.92 10.96
CA ARG A 20 -3.87 5.43 12.23
C ARG A 20 -5.04 4.57 12.72
N HIS A 21 -5.94 4.19 11.81
CA HIS A 21 -7.02 3.27 12.15
C HIS A 21 -6.51 1.92 12.66
N LEU A 22 -5.49 1.33 12.02
CA LEU A 22 -4.89 0.08 12.50
C LEU A 22 -4.15 0.21 13.82
N GLU A 23 -3.52 1.35 14.07
CA GLU A 23 -2.88 1.65 15.35
C GLU A 23 -3.92 1.64 16.47
N THR A 24 -5.07 2.30 16.28
CA THR A 24 -6.15 2.37 17.28
C THR A 24 -6.88 1.04 17.47
N GLU A 25 -7.28 0.37 16.38
CA GLU A 25 -8.13 -0.84 16.47
C GLU A 25 -7.34 -2.11 16.83
N ARG A 26 -6.09 -2.20 16.37
CA ARG A 26 -5.29 -3.44 16.45
C ARG A 26 -4.03 -3.28 17.29
N GLN A 27 -3.75 -2.09 17.84
CA GLN A 27 -2.57 -1.79 18.66
C GLN A 27 -1.27 -2.30 18.02
N LEU A 28 -1.17 -2.19 16.69
CA LEU A 28 0.01 -2.65 15.98
C LEU A 28 1.23 -1.82 16.41
N SER A 29 2.37 -2.50 16.57
CA SER A 29 3.61 -1.81 16.92
C SER A 29 3.99 -0.77 15.87
N PRO A 30 4.70 0.32 16.25
CA PRO A 30 5.21 1.31 15.31
C PRO A 30 6.07 0.70 14.19
N HIS A 31 6.81 -0.37 14.50
CA HIS A 31 7.62 -1.10 13.52
C HIS A 31 6.75 -1.80 12.47
N THR A 32 5.65 -2.43 12.90
CA THR A 32 4.67 -3.05 12.01
C THR A 32 4.03 -2.00 11.11
N LEU A 33 3.56 -0.88 11.67
CA LEU A 33 2.97 0.22 10.90
C LEU A 33 3.95 0.80 9.87
N SER A 34 5.24 0.94 10.23
CA SER A 34 6.30 1.37 9.30
C SER A 34 6.49 0.40 8.13
N ALA A 35 6.42 -0.91 8.38
CA ALA A 35 6.47 -1.91 7.32
C ALA A 35 5.27 -1.81 6.38
N TYR A 36 4.05 -1.72 6.94
CA TYR A 36 2.83 -1.53 6.15
C TYR A 36 2.86 -0.24 5.32
N ARG A 37 3.37 0.88 5.86
CA ARG A 37 3.56 2.12 5.11
C ARG A 37 4.41 1.92 3.86
N ARG A 38 5.57 1.27 4.01
CA ARG A 38 6.49 1.02 2.89
C ARG A 38 5.82 0.16 1.80
N ASP A 39 5.09 -0.87 2.22
CA ASP A 39 4.41 -1.78 1.29
C ASP A 39 3.26 -1.06 0.55
N LEU A 40 2.47 -0.25 1.26
CA LEU A 40 1.37 0.51 0.67
C LEU A 40 1.86 1.60 -0.28
N ARG A 41 2.95 2.30 0.04
CA ARG A 41 3.58 3.25 -0.90
C ARG A 41 4.06 2.56 -2.16
N SER A 42 4.73 1.41 -2.02
CA SER A 42 5.17 0.61 -3.16
C SER A 42 4.02 0.17 -4.05
N LEU A 43 2.87 -0.16 -3.46
CA LEU A 43 1.64 -0.50 -4.16
C LEU A 43 1.01 0.71 -4.87
N ALA A 44 0.97 1.87 -4.22
CA ALA A 44 0.49 3.12 -4.82
C ALA A 44 1.36 3.54 -6.02
N ASP A 45 2.68 3.44 -5.90
CA ASP A 45 3.61 3.70 -6.99
C ASP A 45 3.41 2.71 -8.15
N TYR A 46 3.17 1.43 -7.85
CA TYR A 46 2.83 0.42 -8.84
C TYR A 46 1.53 0.78 -9.57
N ALA A 47 0.48 1.12 -8.84
CA ALA A 47 -0.80 1.53 -9.42
C ALA A 47 -0.63 2.76 -10.34
N GLY A 48 0.14 3.76 -9.90
CA GLY A 48 0.49 4.94 -10.71
C GLY A 48 1.23 4.60 -12.00
N ARG A 49 2.28 3.75 -11.93
CA ARG A 49 3.05 3.30 -13.11
C ARG A 49 2.21 2.53 -14.12
N HIS A 50 1.22 1.78 -13.65
CA HIS A 50 0.33 0.99 -14.50
C HIS A 50 -0.97 1.71 -14.87
N SER A 51 -1.13 2.98 -14.44
CA SER A 51 -2.36 3.77 -14.63
C SER A 51 -3.61 3.04 -14.15
N ILE A 52 -3.49 2.24 -13.09
CA ILE A 52 -4.59 1.50 -12.46
C ILE A 52 -5.15 2.40 -11.35
N PRO A 53 -6.43 2.82 -11.43
CA PRO A 53 -7.08 3.48 -10.31
C PRO A 53 -7.06 2.56 -9.10
N ILE A 54 -6.73 3.08 -7.90
CA ILE A 54 -6.67 2.27 -6.68
C ILE A 54 -8.03 1.60 -6.40
N GLU A 55 -9.12 2.26 -6.76
CA GLU A 55 -10.50 1.77 -6.64
C GLU A 55 -10.81 0.59 -7.58
N GLU A 56 -10.06 0.47 -8.68
CA GLU A 56 -10.20 -0.59 -9.68
C GLU A 56 -9.14 -1.69 -9.50
N MET A 57 -8.31 -1.57 -8.46
CA MET A 57 -7.26 -2.54 -8.17
C MET A 57 -7.87 -3.85 -7.65
N ASP A 58 -7.92 -4.83 -8.54
CA ASP A 58 -8.45 -6.15 -8.23
C ASP A 58 -7.39 -7.11 -7.62
N SER A 59 -7.85 -8.28 -7.18
CA SER A 59 -6.99 -9.31 -6.63
C SER A 59 -5.91 -9.80 -7.61
N HIS A 60 -6.13 -9.70 -8.92
CA HIS A 60 -5.14 -10.10 -9.93
C HIS A 60 -4.00 -9.07 -10.02
N ALA A 61 -4.32 -7.78 -10.04
CA ALA A 61 -3.35 -6.68 -9.99
C ALA A 61 -2.51 -6.73 -8.70
N VAL A 62 -3.14 -6.99 -7.55
CA VAL A 62 -2.43 -7.15 -6.27
C VAL A 62 -1.48 -8.36 -6.29
N ARG A 63 -1.91 -9.50 -6.83
CA ARG A 63 -1.03 -10.68 -6.97
C ARG A 63 0.14 -10.43 -7.91
N ARG A 64 -0.08 -9.72 -9.02
CA ARG A 64 1.00 -9.32 -9.95
C ARG A 64 2.01 -8.41 -9.25
N PHE A 65 1.54 -7.42 -8.50
CA PHE A 65 2.38 -6.56 -7.67
C PHE A 65 3.18 -7.38 -6.64
N ALA A 66 2.55 -8.32 -5.93
CA ALA A 66 3.23 -9.16 -4.95
C ALA A 66 4.33 -10.00 -5.61
N ALA A 67 4.04 -10.65 -6.74
CA ALA A 67 5.02 -11.42 -7.48
C ALA A 67 6.19 -10.56 -7.98
N GLU A 68 5.92 -9.33 -8.44
CA GLU A 68 6.97 -8.39 -8.85
C GLU A 68 7.81 -7.90 -7.68
N SER A 69 7.17 -7.55 -6.56
CA SER A 69 7.82 -7.14 -5.31
C SER A 69 8.68 -8.25 -4.72
N HIS A 70 8.26 -9.51 -4.85
CA HIS A 70 9.06 -10.68 -4.47
C HIS A 70 10.29 -10.85 -5.37
N ARG A 71 10.16 -10.69 -6.69
CA ARG A 71 11.30 -10.74 -7.63
C ARG A 71 12.31 -9.61 -7.39
N ARG A 72 11.83 -8.41 -7.06
CA ARG A 72 12.67 -7.27 -6.67
C ARG A 72 13.21 -7.39 -5.23
N GLY A 73 12.63 -8.30 -4.44
CA GLY A 73 12.78 -8.41 -2.99
C GLY A 73 13.66 -9.55 -2.48
N SER A 74 14.48 -10.20 -3.31
CA SER A 74 15.52 -11.15 -2.87
C SER A 74 16.64 -10.50 -2.02
N SER A 75 16.47 -9.26 -1.55
CA SER A 75 17.32 -8.59 -0.57
C SER A 75 16.56 -8.11 0.67
N ARG A 76 15.56 -8.88 1.16
CA ARG A 76 15.18 -8.80 2.58
C ARG A 76 16.21 -9.56 3.41
N ARG A 77 17.38 -8.96 3.60
CA ARG A 77 18.34 -9.39 4.63
C ARG A 77 17.68 -9.12 5.99
N ARG A 78 17.23 -10.18 6.67
CA ARG A 78 16.93 -10.12 8.11
C ARG A 78 18.27 -9.92 8.82
N GLY A 79 18.66 -8.67 9.06
CA GLY A 79 19.65 -8.35 10.08
C GLY A 79 18.95 -8.38 11.43
N LEU A 80 18.92 -9.54 12.07
CA LEU A 80 18.87 -9.58 13.53
C LEU A 80 20.33 -9.55 13.98
N SER A 81 20.75 -8.38 14.50
CA SER A 81 21.80 -8.29 15.51
C SER A 81 21.14 -8.26 16.88
#